data_AF-A0A1C7M8N8-F1
#
_entry.id   AF-A0A1C7M8N8-F1
#
_cell.length_a   1.000
_cell.length_b   1.000
_cell.length_c   1.000
_cell.angle_alpha   90.00
_cell.angle_beta   90.00
_cell.angle_gamma   90.00
#
_symmetry.space_group_name_H-M   'P 1'
#
loop_
_entity.id
_entity.type
_entity.pdbx_description
1 polymer ?
#
loop_
_entity_poly.entity_id
_entity_poly.type
_entity_poly.pdbx_seq_one_letter_code
_entity_poly.pdbx_strand_id
1 'polypeptide(L)' 'MVVTVEPGIYFSPHLLGPVRDSKHIDHEVLKRYESVGGVRIEDVVVITKDGHENLTTVRSDTAWVEKVCSGAA' A
#
# COMPACT_ATOMS: atom_id res chain seq x y z
N MET A 1 -12.47 6.14 19.42
CA MET A 1 -12.89 5.58 18.11
C MET A 1 -11.77 4.68 17.65
N VAL A 2 -12.07 3.57 16.98
CA VAL A 2 -11.07 2.65 16.40
C VAL A 2 -11.28 2.63 14.90
N VAL A 3 -10.23 2.83 14.12
CA VAL A 3 -10.28 2.89 12.65
C VAL A 3 -9.10 2.17 12.01
N THR A 4 -9.25 1.82 10.74
CA THR A 4 -8.15 1.39 9.88
C THR A 4 -7.50 2.60 9.22
N VAL A 5 -6.18 2.57 9.07
CA VAL A 5 -5.41 3.48 8.21
C VAL A 5 -4.79 2.64 7.12
N GLU A 6 -5.39 2.67 5.94
CA GLU A 6 -5.17 1.64 4.91
C GLU A 6 -4.85 2.17 3.50
N PRO A 7 -3.86 3.09 3.33
CA PRO A 7 -3.50 3.58 2.01
C PRO A 7 -3.03 2.44 1.09
N GLY A 8 -3.47 2.50 -0.17
CA GLY A 8 -3.09 1.53 -1.19
C GLY A 8 -2.97 2.13 -2.58
N ILE A 9 -2.12 1.51 -3.39
CA ILE A 9 -1.90 1.84 -4.81
C ILE A 9 -2.11 0.57 -5.61
N TYR A 10 -2.91 0.68 -6.68
CA TYR A 10 -3.30 -0.45 -7.52
C TYR A 10 -3.23 -0.08 -9.01
N PHE A 11 -2.79 -1.04 -9.81
CA PHE A 11 -2.80 -1.01 -11.26
C PHE A 11 -3.94 -1.89 -11.80
N SER A 12 -5.17 -1.59 -11.40
CA SER A 12 -6.35 -2.34 -11.83
C SER A 12 -6.69 -2.05 -13.30
N PRO A 13 -6.77 -3.06 -14.19
CA PRO A 13 -7.12 -2.85 -15.59
C PRO A 13 -8.47 -2.14 -15.77
N HIS A 14 -9.44 -2.40 -14.89
CA HIS A 14 -10.76 -1.78 -14.93
C HIS A 14 -10.73 -0.29 -14.57
N LEU A 15 -9.86 0.10 -13.63
CA LEU A 15 -9.72 1.52 -13.23
C LEU A 15 -8.78 2.28 -14.18
N LEU A 16 -7.78 1.60 -14.74
CA LEU A 16 -6.87 2.18 -15.72
C LEU A 16 -7.53 2.39 -17.08
N GLY A 17 -8.43 1.49 -17.49
CA GLY A 17 -9.10 1.54 -18.80
C GLY A 17 -9.67 2.92 -19.16
N PRO A 18 -10.52 3.54 -18.31
CA PRO A 18 -11.12 4.85 -18.60
C PRO A 18 -10.13 6.02 -18.69
N VAL A 19 -8.95 5.90 -18.07
CA VAL A 19 -7.95 6.98 -18.00
C VAL A 19 -6.69 6.66 -18.79
N ARG A 20 -6.69 5.56 -19.54
CA ARG A 20 -5.48 5.00 -20.17
C ARG A 20 -4.81 6.00 -21.10
N ASP A 21 -5.57 6.75 -21.88
CA ASP A 21 -5.03 7.74 -22.83
C ASP A 21 -4.68 9.11 -22.18
N SER A 22 -4.64 9.17 -20.84
CA SER A 22 -4.29 10.40 -20.13
C SER A 22 -2.85 10.83 -20.40
N LYS A 23 -2.66 12.12 -20.73
CA LYS A 23 -1.33 12.75 -20.86
C LYS A 23 -0.44 12.67 -19.61
N HIS A 24 -1.01 12.26 -18.47
CA HIS A 24 -0.31 12.14 -17.21
C HIS A 24 0.24 10.72 -16.97
N ILE A 25 0.01 9.78 -17.89
CA ILE A 25 0.49 8.40 -17.80
C ILE A 25 1.69 8.23 -18.72
N ASP A 26 2.83 7.87 -18.13
CA ASP A 26 3.95 7.29 -18.88
C ASP A 26 3.67 5.80 -19.09
N HIS A 27 3.37 5.43 -20.33
CA HIS A 27 3.01 4.05 -20.69
C HIS A 27 4.18 3.08 -20.64
N GLU A 28 5.40 3.54 -20.89
CA GLU A 28 6.59 2.68 -20.79
C GLU A 28 6.88 2.34 -19.33
N VAL A 29 6.66 3.31 -18.42
CA VAL A 29 6.72 3.06 -16.99
C VAL A 29 5.56 2.20 -16.53
N LEU A 30 4.32 2.50 -16.91
CA LEU A 30 3.13 1.74 -16.50
C LEU A 30 3.26 0.25 -16.85
N LYS A 31 3.74 -0.06 -18.07
CA LYS A 31 3.93 -1.44 -18.54
C LYS A 31 4.80 -2.29 -17.59
N ARG A 32 5.73 -1.67 -16.87
CA ARG A 32 6.61 -2.37 -15.90
C ARG A 32 5.91 -2.72 -14.60
N TYR A 33 4.87 -1.98 -14.21
CA TYR A 33 4.24 -2.09 -12.90
C TYR A 33 2.82 -2.68 -12.96
N GLU A 34 2.20 -2.74 -14.14
CA GLU A 34 0.81 -3.21 -14.28
C GLU A 34 0.62 -4.64 -13.76
N SER A 35 1.61 -5.52 -13.94
CA SER A 35 1.59 -6.89 -13.43
C SER A 35 1.78 -7.02 -11.91
N VAL A 36 2.21 -5.96 -11.22
CA VAL A 36 2.36 -5.97 -9.75
C VAL A 36 0.99 -6.08 -9.08
N GLY A 37 -0.07 -5.61 -9.73
CA GLY A 37 -1.43 -5.58 -9.18
C GLY A 37 -1.61 -4.43 -8.21
N GLY A 38 -1.00 -4.49 -7.03
CA GLY A 38 -1.03 -3.39 -6.07
C GLY A 38 -0.59 -3.76 -4.67
N VAL A 39 -0.49 -2.74 -3.81
CA VAL A 39 -0.06 -2.86 -2.42
C VAL A 39 -0.99 -2.03 -1.55
N ARG A 40 -1.28 -2.55 -0.35
CA ARG A 40 -1.93 -1.82 0.74
C ARG A 40 -1.19 -2.08 2.03
N ILE A 41 -1.00 -1.04 2.82
CA ILE A 41 -0.48 -1.13 4.19
C ILE A 41 -1.62 -0.68 5.08
N GLU A 42 -2.01 -1.52 6.04
CA GLU A 42 -3.19 -1.32 6.88
C GLU A 42 -2.83 -1.42 8.35
N ASP A 43 -3.07 -0.33 9.07
CA ASP A 43 -2.90 -0.25 10.52
C ASP A 43 -4.24 -0.10 11.23
N VAL A 44 -4.35 -0.66 12.45
CA VAL A 44 -5.49 -0.43 13.34
C VAL A 44 -5.10 0.61 14.38
N VAL A 45 -5.80 1.75 14.40
CA VAL A 45 -5.48 2.85 15.32
C VAL A 45 -6.66 3.19 16.23
N VAL A 46 -6.34 3.43 17.51
CA VAL A 46 -7.27 3.97 18.50
C VAL A 46 -7.05 5.47 18.59
N ILE A 47 -8.08 6.25 18.30
CA ILE A 47 -8.05 7.71 18.47
C ILE A 47 -8.18 8.03 19.98
N THR A 48 -7.20 8.76 20.50
CA THR A 48 -7.15 9.24 21.89
C THR A 48 -7.48 10.73 21.96
N LYS A 49 -7.53 11.31 23.16
CA LYS A 49 -7.85 12.74 23.34
C LYS A 49 -6.85 13.66 22.63
N ASP A 50 -5.58 13.30 22.66
CA ASP A 50 -4.47 14.16 22.22
C ASP A 50 -3.70 13.56 21.02
N GLY A 51 -4.23 12.49 20.39
CA GLY A 51 -3.58 11.82 19.26
C GLY A 51 -4.17 10.45 18.93
N HIS A 52 -3.30 9.46 18.74
CA HIS A 52 -3.69 8.07 18.47
C HIS A 52 -2.68 7.08 19.05
N GLU A 53 -3.12 5.84 19.26
CA GLU A 53 -2.28 4.68 19.53
C GLU A 53 -2.42 3.69 18.36
N ASN A 54 -1.30 3.23 17.81
CA ASN A 54 -1.28 2.21 16.76
C ASN A 54 -1.20 0.82 17.41
N LEU A 55 -2.22 0.00 17.18
CA LEU A 55 -2.33 -1.37 17.71
C LEU A 55 -1.64 -2.41 16.81
N THR A 56 -1.25 -2.04 15.59
CA THR A 56 -0.55 -2.93 14.67
C THR A 56 0.91 -3.10 15.11
N THR A 57 1.36 -4.35 15.19
CA THR A 57 2.70 -4.72 15.69
C THR A 57 3.67 -5.13 14.58
N VAL A 58 3.20 -5.29 13.36
CA VAL A 58 4.04 -5.55 12.17
C VAL A 58 4.60 -4.24 11.62
N ARG A 59 5.67 -4.33 10.83
CA ARG A 59 6.27 -3.16 10.16
C ARG A 59 6.15 -3.27 8.65
N SER A 60 6.22 -2.12 7.99
CA SER A 60 6.09 -2.00 6.53
C SER A 60 7.40 -1.64 5.82
N ASP A 61 8.49 -1.40 6.55
CA ASP A 61 9.79 -1.16 5.92
C ASP A 61 10.34 -2.43 5.27
N THR A 62 10.96 -2.27 4.10
CA THR A 62 11.39 -3.41 3.27
C THR A 62 12.38 -4.30 3.99
N ALA A 63 13.28 -3.73 4.79
CA ALA A 63 14.28 -4.49 5.55
C ALA A 63 13.64 -5.43 6.58
N TRP A 64 12.61 -4.96 7.31
CA TRP A 64 11.85 -5.81 8.23
C TRP A 64 11.10 -6.93 7.51
N VAL A 65 10.41 -6.61 6.40
CA VAL A 65 9.67 -7.60 5.61
C VAL A 65 10.60 -8.68 5.05
N GLU A 66 11.70 -8.29 4.43
CA GLU A 66 12.70 -9.23 3.89
C GLU A 66 13.29 -10.14 4.98
N LYS A 67 13.60 -9.57 6.16
CA LYS A 67 14.10 -10.34 7.30
C LYS A 67 13.09 -11.37 7.81
N VAL A 68 11.82 -10.99 7.93
CA VAL A 68 10.76 -11.91 8.38
C VAL A 68 10.48 -12.98 7.33
N CYS A 69 10.36 -12.60 6.05
CA CYS A 69 10.07 -13.55 4.96
C CYS A 69 11.22 -14.53 4.68
N SER A 70 12.47 -14.15 4.99
CA SER A 70 13.62 -15.05 4.85
C SER A 70 13.75 -16.07 5.99
N GLY A 71 12.95 -15.97 7.05
CA GLY A 71 13.04 -16.84 8.23
C GLY A 71 14.23 -16.53 9.14
N ALA A 72 14.89 -15.39 8.96
CA ALA A 72 16.02 -14.94 9.79
C ALA A 72 15.59 -14.04 10.97
N ALA A 73 14.28 -13.94 11.21
CA ALA A 73 13.66 -13.15 12.27
C ALA A 73 13.32 -13.98 13.50
#